data_AF-A0A293LUF9-F1
#
_entry.id   AF-A0A293LUF9-F1
#
_cell.length_a   1.000
_cell.length_b   1.000
_cell.length_c   1.000
_cell.angle_alpha   90.00
_cell.angle_beta   90.00
_cell.angle_gamma   90.00
#
_symmetry.space_group_name_H-M   'P 1'
#
loop_
_entity.id
_entity.type
_entity.pdbx_description
1 polymer ?
#
loop_
_entity_poly.entity_id
_entity_poly.type
_entity_poly.pdbx_seq_one_letter_code
_entity_poly.pdbx_strand_id
1 'polypeptide(L)'
;MLDRLTKAPLKPQQRLTILHSFLIPRLYHRLALGRWTAAQLRRLDLNVRAAVRKWLRLPHDVPTPFFHAAAEDGGLGVPSFKTLIPVLQRNRSSSLRMSTSALARSCLETQFVKSLLDKVRAVAKVGERTLLTTAAIKKYWAASLHRSNDGRALREAAMVPAAHGWVMEGTSLLPGWQFIDAVKLRVTALPCLTRSCRGREAETSAEAAVALLRHYPIYFRSVIGHTG
;
A
#
# COMPACT_ATOMS: atom_id res chain seq x y z
N MET A 1 0.05 10.07 -15.67
CA MET A 1 1.17 9.12 -15.43
C MET A 1 0.65 7.72 -15.15
N LEU A 2 -0.22 7.54 -14.16
CA LEU A 2 -0.87 6.25 -13.87
C LEU A 2 -1.70 5.71 -15.05
N ASP A 3 -2.33 6.58 -15.84
CA ASP A 3 -3.10 6.16 -17.03
C ASP A 3 -2.21 5.54 -18.10
N ARG A 4 -1.00 6.08 -18.31
CA ARG A 4 -0.04 5.50 -19.26
C ARG A 4 0.39 4.11 -18.83
N LEU A 5 0.69 3.93 -17.55
CA LEU A 5 1.06 2.62 -16.99
C LEU A 5 -0.12 1.63 -17.02
N THR A 6 -1.35 2.12 -16.84
CA THR A 6 -2.57 1.30 -16.89
C THR A 6 -2.89 0.84 -18.32
N LYS A 7 -2.64 1.68 -19.32
CA LYS A 7 -2.87 1.37 -20.75
C LYS A 7 -1.78 0.48 -21.35
N ALA A 8 -0.56 0.50 -20.82
CA ALA A 8 0.54 -0.31 -21.33
C ALA A 8 0.25 -1.82 -21.19
N PRO A 9 0.60 -2.66 -22.19
CA PRO A 9 0.39 -4.11 -22.17
C PRO A 9 1.41 -4.82 -21.26
N LEU A 10 1.32 -4.56 -19.96
CA LEU A 10 2.24 -5.06 -18.93
C LEU A 10 1.54 -6.03 -17.98
N LYS A 11 2.29 -7.00 -17.46
CA LYS A 11 1.81 -7.88 -16.39
C LYS A 11 1.54 -7.07 -15.10
N PRO A 12 0.58 -7.47 -14.26
CA PRO A 12 0.27 -6.79 -13.00
C PRO A 12 1.49 -6.61 -12.08
N GLN A 13 2.35 -7.63 -11.94
CA GLN A 13 3.57 -7.52 -11.14
C GLN A 13 4.54 -6.47 -11.69
N GLN A 14 4.73 -6.42 -13.01
CA GLN A 14 5.58 -5.41 -13.66
C GLN A 14 5.07 -3.99 -13.41
N ARG A 15 3.74 -3.78 -13.47
CA ARG A 15 3.12 -2.49 -13.15
C ARG A 15 3.40 -2.07 -11.70
N LEU A 16 3.31 -3.00 -10.74
CA LEU A 16 3.65 -2.74 -9.34
C LEU A 16 5.11 -2.38 -9.15
N THR A 17 6.03 -3.14 -9.73
CA THR A 17 7.47 -2.87 -9.63
C THR A 17 7.80 -1.51 -10.26
N ILE A 18 7.23 -1.18 -11.42
CA ILE A 18 7.43 0.13 -12.04
C ILE A 18 6.87 1.26 -11.17
N LEU A 19 5.70 1.04 -10.56
CA LEU A 19 5.08 2.00 -9.65
C LEU A 19 5.99 2.30 -8.45
N HIS A 20 6.46 1.25 -7.77
CA HIS A 20 7.30 1.36 -6.57
C HIS A 20 8.71 1.89 -6.87
N SER A 21 9.38 1.37 -7.89
CA SER A 21 10.80 1.66 -8.15
C SER A 21 11.02 2.98 -8.89
N PHE A 22 10.06 3.44 -9.71
CA PHE A 22 10.27 4.61 -10.56
C PHE A 22 9.24 5.72 -10.38
N LEU A 23 7.93 5.41 -10.39
CA LEU A 23 6.90 6.47 -10.39
C LEU A 23 6.81 7.17 -9.04
N ILE A 24 6.73 6.39 -7.97
CA ILE A 24 6.57 6.90 -6.60
C ILE A 24 7.81 7.73 -6.16
N PRO A 25 9.06 7.22 -6.30
CA PRO A 25 10.26 7.99 -5.94
C PRO A 25 10.38 9.33 -6.67
N ARG A 26 9.99 9.40 -7.95
CA ARG A 26 9.97 10.66 -8.72
C ARG A 26 9.04 11.70 -8.11
N LEU A 27 7.91 11.27 -7.54
CA LEU A 27 6.98 12.15 -6.84
C LEU A 27 7.53 12.57 -5.47
N TYR A 28 8.24 11.69 -4.76
CA TYR A 28 8.82 12.00 -3.46
C TYR A 28 9.79 13.17 -3.52
N HIS A 29 10.70 13.15 -4.49
CA HIS A 29 11.67 14.23 -4.64
C HIS A 29 10.96 15.59 -4.82
N ARG A 30 9.98 15.65 -5.73
CA ARG A 30 9.21 16.87 -6.00
C ARG A 30 8.38 17.33 -4.79
N LEU A 31 7.73 16.40 -4.08
CA LEU A 31 6.87 16.73 -2.94
C LEU A 31 7.67 17.08 -1.68
N ALA A 32 8.85 16.49 -1.48
CA ALA A 32 9.73 16.84 -0.37
C ALA A 32 10.39 18.22 -0.57
N LEU A 33 10.56 18.65 -1.81
CA LEU A 33 11.05 19.99 -2.18
C LEU A 33 9.94 21.05 -2.18
N GLY A 34 8.75 20.67 -2.65
CA GLY A 34 7.67 21.59 -2.93
C GLY A 34 6.74 21.87 -1.76
N ARG A 35 5.78 22.77 -2.01
CA ARG A 35 4.64 23.01 -1.13
C ARG A 35 3.57 21.95 -1.41
N TRP A 36 3.02 21.37 -0.35
CA TRP A 36 1.95 20.38 -0.44
C TRP A 36 0.87 20.66 0.60
N THR A 37 -0.33 20.14 0.36
CA THR A 37 -1.44 20.13 1.33
C THR A 37 -1.80 18.70 1.70
N ALA A 38 -2.33 18.48 2.91
CA ALA A 38 -2.77 17.16 3.34
C ALA A 38 -3.86 16.57 2.42
N ALA A 39 -4.71 17.42 1.84
CA ALA A 39 -5.71 17.01 0.85
C ALA A 39 -5.07 16.48 -0.43
N GLN A 40 -4.04 17.16 -0.97
CA GLN A 40 -3.30 16.69 -2.14
C GLN A 40 -2.63 15.34 -1.90
N LEU A 41 -1.95 15.16 -0.77
CA LEU A 41 -1.31 13.88 -0.43
C LEU A 41 -2.34 12.74 -0.33
N ARG A 42 -3.49 12.99 0.31
CA ARG A 42 -4.60 12.02 0.38
C ARG A 42 -5.15 11.66 -0.99
N ARG A 43 -5.31 12.63 -1.89
CA ARG A 43 -5.77 12.39 -3.27
C ARG A 43 -4.78 11.53 -4.05
N LEU A 44 -3.47 11.74 -3.87
CA LEU A 44 -2.45 10.89 -4.48
C LEU A 44 -2.52 9.44 -3.96
N ASP A 45 -2.66 9.27 -2.63
CA ASP A 45 -2.82 7.94 -2.02
C ASP A 45 -4.09 7.22 -2.53
N LEU A 46 -5.19 7.95 -2.70
CA LEU A 46 -6.43 7.40 -3.26
C LEU A 46 -6.25 6.95 -4.70
N ASN A 47 -5.65 7.79 -5.55
CA ASN A 47 -5.44 7.49 -6.97
C ASN A 47 -4.50 6.30 -7.17
N VAL A 48 -3.40 6.23 -6.41
CA VAL A 48 -2.48 5.09 -6.48
C VAL A 48 -3.17 3.81 -6.03
N ARG A 49 -3.89 3.82 -4.90
CA ARG A 49 -4.62 2.62 -4.45
C ARG A 49 -5.73 2.21 -5.41
N ALA A 50 -6.43 3.15 -6.04
CA ALA A 50 -7.43 2.85 -7.06
C ALA A 50 -6.81 2.17 -8.28
N ALA A 51 -5.67 2.67 -8.76
CA ALA A 51 -4.94 2.06 -9.87
C ALA A 51 -4.43 0.65 -9.52
N VAL A 52 -3.79 0.50 -8.35
CA VAL A 52 -3.31 -0.81 -7.85
C VAL A 52 -4.46 -1.79 -7.69
N ARG A 53 -5.58 -1.37 -7.09
CA ARG A 53 -6.79 -2.19 -6.96
C ARG A 53 -7.30 -2.67 -8.31
N LYS A 54 -7.32 -1.79 -9.32
CA LYS A 54 -7.71 -2.13 -10.69
C LYS A 54 -6.76 -3.13 -11.34
N TRP A 55 -5.44 -2.94 -11.21
CA TRP A 55 -4.45 -3.84 -11.81
C TRP A 55 -4.48 -5.24 -11.19
N LEU A 56 -4.71 -5.31 -9.88
CA LEU A 56 -4.74 -6.55 -9.11
C LEU A 56 -6.14 -7.16 -8.98
N ARG A 57 -7.17 -6.53 -9.56
CA ARG A 57 -8.57 -6.94 -9.44
C ARG A 57 -9.00 -7.22 -7.99
N LEU A 58 -8.51 -6.39 -7.05
CA LEU A 58 -8.81 -6.53 -5.63
C LEU A 58 -10.21 -5.98 -5.33
N PRO A 59 -10.96 -6.62 -4.42
CA PRO A 59 -12.26 -6.08 -4.01
C PRO A 59 -12.11 -4.81 -3.17
N HIS A 60 -13.21 -4.06 -3.03
CA HIS A 60 -13.23 -2.74 -2.39
C HIS A 60 -13.06 -2.79 -0.87
N ASP A 61 -13.42 -3.91 -0.27
CA ASP A 61 -13.37 -4.21 1.18
C ASP A 61 -11.95 -4.52 1.69
N VAL A 62 -10.97 -4.70 0.79
CA VAL A 62 -9.55 -4.92 1.18
C VAL A 62 -9.05 -3.75 2.03
N PRO A 63 -8.47 -4.01 3.20
CA PRO A 63 -8.07 -2.97 4.14
C PRO A 63 -6.99 -2.06 3.54
N THR A 64 -7.12 -0.75 3.77
CA THR A 64 -6.13 0.25 3.31
C THR A 64 -4.70 -0.07 3.79
N PRO A 65 -4.46 -0.54 5.03
CA PRO A 65 -3.14 -0.97 5.48
C PRO A 65 -2.46 -2.04 4.61
N PHE A 66 -3.21 -2.90 3.90
CA PHE A 66 -2.61 -3.91 3.03
C PHE A 66 -1.78 -3.29 1.90
N PHE A 67 -2.23 -2.15 1.36
CA PHE A 67 -1.47 -1.45 0.32
C PHE A 67 -0.16 -0.88 0.85
N HIS A 68 -0.16 -0.37 2.09
CA HIS A 68 0.92 0.45 2.64
C HIS A 68 1.92 -0.30 3.52
N ALA A 69 1.50 -1.42 4.14
CA ALA A 69 2.42 -2.27 4.90
C ALA A 69 3.48 -2.86 3.97
N ALA A 70 4.68 -3.08 4.50
CA ALA A 70 5.79 -3.66 3.74
C ALA A 70 5.45 -5.09 3.29
N ALA A 71 6.07 -5.55 2.21
CA ALA A 71 5.85 -6.90 1.70
C ALA A 71 6.21 -7.96 2.74
N GLU A 72 7.33 -7.78 3.44
CA GLU A 72 7.76 -8.60 4.58
C GLU A 72 6.74 -8.66 5.72
N ASP A 73 5.96 -7.61 5.95
CA ASP A 73 4.94 -7.53 7.01
C ASP A 73 3.57 -8.04 6.54
N GLY A 74 3.46 -8.53 5.30
CA GLY A 74 2.20 -9.02 4.72
C GLY A 74 1.58 -8.13 3.65
N GLY A 75 2.03 -6.88 3.48
CA GLY A 75 1.41 -5.92 2.57
C GLY A 75 1.92 -5.94 1.12
N LEU A 76 1.59 -4.89 0.37
CA LEU A 76 2.05 -4.66 -1.01
C LEU A 76 3.26 -3.70 -1.11
N GLY A 77 3.67 -3.07 -0.01
CA GLY A 77 4.84 -2.19 0.02
C GLY A 77 4.67 -0.86 -0.72
N VAL A 78 3.45 -0.42 -1.03
CA VAL A 78 3.19 0.87 -1.69
C VAL A 78 3.13 1.97 -0.64
N PRO A 79 4.15 2.83 -0.46
CA PRO A 79 4.17 3.71 0.69
C PRO A 79 3.13 4.84 0.57
N SER A 80 2.56 5.27 1.69
CA SER A 80 1.59 6.37 1.72
C SER A 80 2.29 7.73 1.65
N PHE A 81 1.89 8.56 0.69
CA PHE A 81 2.34 9.95 0.57
C PHE A 81 1.98 10.77 1.81
N LYS A 82 0.79 10.57 2.37
CA LYS A 82 0.34 11.29 3.57
C LYS A 82 1.29 11.06 4.76
N THR A 83 1.78 9.83 4.95
CA THR A 83 2.68 9.53 6.07
C THR A 83 4.14 9.81 5.76
N LEU A 84 4.59 9.52 4.54
CA LEU A 84 6.02 9.55 4.20
C LEU A 84 6.54 10.96 3.86
N ILE A 85 5.79 11.75 3.09
CA ILE A 85 6.25 13.08 2.64
C ILE A 85 6.58 14.02 3.82
N PRO A 86 5.76 14.10 4.89
CA PRO A 86 6.12 14.92 6.05
C PRO A 86 7.44 14.49 6.70
N VAL A 87 7.71 13.18 6.79
CA VAL A 87 8.97 12.66 7.33
C VAL A 87 10.16 12.99 6.43
N LEU A 88 10.02 12.84 5.12
CA LEU A 88 11.09 13.22 4.17
C LEU A 88 11.42 14.71 4.26
N GLN A 89 10.38 15.56 4.34
CA GLN A 89 10.57 16.99 4.45
C GLN A 89 11.22 17.37 5.78
N ARG A 90 10.79 16.75 6.89
CA ARG A 90 11.44 16.92 8.21
C ARG A 90 12.90 16.54 8.17
N ASN A 91 13.24 15.34 7.67
CA ASN A 91 14.61 14.83 7.67
C ASN A 91 15.53 15.76 6.90
N ARG A 92 15.04 16.31 5.79
CA ARG A 92 15.77 17.30 5.00
C ARG A 92 15.93 18.63 5.72
N SER A 93 14.91 19.14 6.39
CA SER A 93 15.07 20.33 7.22
C SER A 93 16.09 20.08 8.33
N SER A 94 16.01 18.94 9.01
CA SER A 94 16.97 18.55 10.05
C SER A 94 18.40 18.40 9.50
N SER A 95 18.59 17.98 8.25
CA SER A 95 19.93 17.86 7.66
C SER A 95 20.62 19.21 7.47
N LEU A 96 19.88 20.32 7.40
CA LEU A 96 20.47 21.67 7.40
C LEU A 96 21.26 21.95 8.67
N ARG A 97 20.89 21.34 9.81
CA ARG A 97 21.60 21.48 11.08
C ARG A 97 23.02 20.92 11.00
N MET A 98 23.19 19.86 10.21
CA MET A 98 24.46 19.15 10.02
C MET A 98 25.29 19.73 8.86
N SER A 99 24.84 20.81 8.23
CA SER A 99 25.55 21.42 7.11
C SER A 99 26.75 22.24 7.60
N THR A 100 27.85 22.15 6.86
CA THR A 100 29.07 22.94 7.10
C THR A 100 28.82 24.45 6.97
N SER A 101 27.90 24.86 6.08
CA SER A 101 27.61 26.27 5.82
C SER A 101 26.83 26.93 6.96
N ALA A 102 27.32 28.07 7.43
CA ALA A 102 26.64 28.88 8.45
C ALA A 102 25.28 29.42 7.96
N LEU A 103 25.17 29.75 6.67
CA LEU A 103 23.91 30.20 6.06
C LEU A 103 22.85 29.10 6.08
N ALA A 104 23.23 27.87 5.73
CA ALA A 104 22.33 26.72 5.74
C ALA A 104 21.79 26.42 7.15
N ARG A 105 22.64 26.55 8.19
CA ARG A 105 22.20 26.44 9.59
C ARG A 105 21.27 27.57 10.01
N SER A 106 21.56 28.80 9.58
CA SER A 106 20.74 29.98 9.89
C SER A 106 19.33 29.91 9.30
N CYS A 107 19.15 29.23 8.16
CA CYS A 107 17.84 28.99 7.57
C CYS A 107 16.86 28.23 8.49
N LEU A 108 17.36 27.44 9.45
CA LEU A 108 16.49 26.75 10.42
C LEU A 108 15.74 27.71 11.34
N GLU A 109 16.34 28.87 11.62
CA GLU A 109 15.75 29.88 12.50
C GLU A 109 14.68 30.73 11.80
N THR A 110 14.63 30.67 10.47
CA THR A 110 13.65 31.41 9.67
C THR A 110 12.23 30.93 9.97
N GLN A 111 11.29 31.89 10.07
CA GLN A 111 9.88 31.63 10.33
C GLN A 111 9.23 30.66 9.33
N PHE A 112 9.72 30.66 8.09
CA PHE A 112 9.30 29.71 7.06
C PHE A 112 9.57 28.26 7.47
N VAL A 113 10.76 27.94 7.99
CA VAL A 113 11.11 26.56 8.37
C VAL A 113 10.37 26.13 9.63
N LYS A 114 10.21 27.05 10.60
CA LYS A 114 9.44 26.79 11.83
C LYS A 114 7.98 26.42 11.50
N SER A 115 7.29 27.28 10.73
CA SER A 115 5.91 27.03 10.30
C SER A 115 5.76 25.75 9.45
N LEU A 116 6.76 25.43 8.62
CA LEU A 116 6.80 24.18 7.87
C LEU A 116 6.91 22.97 8.80
N LEU A 117 7.79 23.01 9.80
CA LEU A 117 7.97 21.91 10.76
C LEU A 117 6.72 21.70 11.62
N ASP A 118 6.03 22.78 12.01
CA ASP A 118 4.77 22.70 12.75
C ASP A 118 3.67 22.05 11.90
N LYS A 119 3.57 22.46 10.64
CA LYS A 119 2.66 21.82 9.68
C LYS A 119 2.98 20.34 9.49
N VAL A 120 4.26 19.98 9.36
CA VAL A 120 4.71 18.59 9.25
C VAL A 120 4.30 17.77 10.48
N ARG A 121 4.53 18.31 11.69
CA ARG A 121 4.13 17.66 12.95
C ARG A 121 2.62 17.46 13.03
N ALA A 122 1.84 18.48 12.66
CA ALA A 122 0.39 18.41 12.64
C ALA A 122 -0.13 17.31 11.69
N VAL A 123 0.46 17.19 10.50
CA VAL A 123 0.04 16.18 9.50
C VAL A 123 0.56 14.78 9.82
N ALA A 124 1.73 14.67 10.46
CA ALA A 124 2.32 13.41 10.91
C ALA A 124 1.57 12.76 12.08
N LYS A 125 0.68 13.51 12.75
CA LYS A 125 -0.19 12.97 13.80
C LYS A 125 -1.31 12.13 13.16
N VAL A 126 -1.35 10.85 13.52
CA VAL A 126 -2.36 9.89 13.07
C VAL A 126 -3.00 9.25 14.29
N GLY A 127 -4.20 9.71 14.65
CA GLY A 127 -4.82 9.40 15.93
C GLY A 127 -3.98 9.93 17.08
N GLU A 128 -3.64 9.05 18.02
CA GLU A 128 -2.79 9.37 19.18
C GLU A 128 -1.29 9.28 18.89
N ARG A 129 -0.88 8.74 17.73
CA ARG A 129 0.52 8.50 17.40
C ARG A 129 1.08 9.60 16.49
N THR A 130 2.34 9.97 16.69
CA THR A 130 3.06 10.90 15.81
C THR A 130 4.11 10.15 15.00
N LEU A 131 3.91 10.07 13.67
CA LEU A 131 4.77 9.31 12.76
C LEU A 131 5.90 10.21 12.23
N LEU A 132 6.98 10.34 13.01
CA LEU A 132 8.10 11.22 12.66
C LEU A 132 9.30 10.49 12.03
N THR A 133 9.29 9.15 12.02
CA THR A 133 10.37 8.33 11.47
C THR A 133 9.81 7.31 10.49
N THR A 134 10.63 6.89 9.52
CA THR A 134 10.28 5.82 8.57
C THR A 134 10.01 4.50 9.29
N ALA A 135 10.77 4.19 10.34
CA ALA A 135 10.53 3.01 11.20
C ALA A 135 9.16 3.07 11.90
N ALA A 136 8.76 4.22 12.43
CA ALA A 136 7.44 4.40 13.03
C ALA A 136 6.32 4.22 12.00
N ILE A 137 6.51 4.71 10.76
CA ILE A 137 5.56 4.51 9.65
C ILE A 137 5.42 3.02 9.33
N LYS A 138 6.55 2.30 9.17
CA LYS A 138 6.54 0.85 8.90
C LYS A 138 5.76 0.10 9.98
N LYS A 139 6.11 0.32 11.25
CA LYS A 139 5.45 -0.31 12.40
C LYS A 139 3.97 0.05 12.49
N TYR A 140 3.60 1.29 12.17
CA TYR A 140 2.21 1.73 12.15
C TYR A 140 1.38 0.97 11.11
N TRP A 141 1.86 0.87 9.87
CA TRP A 141 1.12 0.19 8.81
C TRP A 141 1.04 -1.32 9.04
N ALA A 142 2.13 -1.96 9.49
CA ALA A 142 2.13 -3.37 9.87
C ALA A 142 1.09 -3.64 10.98
N ALA A 143 1.16 -2.90 12.08
CA ALA A 143 0.20 -3.06 13.19
C ALA A 143 -1.24 -2.72 12.79
N SER A 144 -1.45 -1.82 11.83
CA SER A 144 -2.78 -1.52 11.30
C SER A 144 -3.29 -2.64 10.40
N LEU A 145 -2.42 -3.32 9.65
CA LEU A 145 -2.78 -4.48 8.85
C LEU A 145 -3.12 -5.67 9.74
N HIS A 146 -2.28 -6.00 10.71
CA HIS A 146 -2.49 -7.16 11.60
C HIS A 146 -3.74 -7.05 12.48
N ARG A 147 -4.20 -5.82 12.77
CA ARG A 147 -5.47 -5.56 13.46
C ARG A 147 -6.70 -5.74 12.58
N SER A 148 -6.55 -5.74 11.25
CA SER A 148 -7.66 -5.95 10.33
C SER A 148 -8.01 -7.43 10.20
N ASN A 149 -9.27 -7.74 9.87
CA ASN A 149 -9.74 -9.12 9.68
C ASN A 149 -8.92 -9.88 8.63
N ASP A 150 -8.56 -9.21 7.53
CA ASP A 150 -7.78 -9.79 6.43
C ASP A 150 -6.28 -9.92 6.74
N GLY A 151 -5.76 -9.13 7.67
CA GLY A 151 -4.34 -9.10 7.99
C GLY A 151 -3.93 -9.86 9.24
N ARG A 152 -4.88 -10.43 10.00
CA ARG A 152 -4.59 -11.16 11.25
C ARG A 152 -3.65 -12.35 11.01
N ALA A 153 -3.87 -13.09 9.91
CA ALA A 153 -3.04 -14.24 9.53
C ALA A 153 -1.63 -13.83 9.06
N LEU A 154 -1.41 -12.55 8.76
CA LEU A 154 -0.13 -12.01 8.27
C LEU A 154 0.77 -11.50 9.40
N ARG A 155 0.40 -11.69 10.67
CA ARG A 155 1.18 -11.21 11.82
C ARG A 155 2.59 -11.81 11.89
N GLU A 156 2.72 -13.06 11.46
CA GLU A 156 3.97 -13.82 11.49
C GLU A 156 4.74 -13.73 10.16
N ALA A 157 4.21 -13.01 9.16
CA ALA A 157 4.86 -12.79 7.87
C ALA A 157 6.30 -12.29 8.02
N ALA A 158 6.53 -11.40 8.98
CA ALA A 158 7.83 -10.79 9.25
C ALA A 158 8.88 -11.79 9.78
N MET A 159 8.47 -12.99 10.24
CA MET A 159 9.40 -14.05 10.65
C MET A 159 10.09 -14.70 9.45
N VAL A 160 9.47 -14.65 8.26
CA VAL A 160 10.00 -15.24 7.03
C VAL A 160 9.93 -14.24 5.87
N PRO A 161 10.72 -13.14 5.92
CA PRO A 161 10.65 -12.06 4.93
C PRO A 161 10.99 -12.53 3.51
N ALA A 162 11.89 -13.51 3.37
CA ALA A 162 12.28 -14.09 2.08
C ALA A 162 11.09 -14.71 1.33
N ALA A 163 10.14 -15.35 2.04
CA ALA A 163 8.94 -15.94 1.45
C ALA A 163 7.96 -14.90 0.88
N HIS A 164 8.22 -13.61 1.08
CA HIS A 164 7.36 -12.52 0.67
C HIS A 164 8.00 -11.61 -0.39
N GLY A 165 9.25 -11.90 -0.79
CA GLY A 165 9.98 -11.13 -1.81
C GLY A 165 9.27 -11.11 -3.18
N TRP A 166 8.58 -12.21 -3.54
CA TRP A 166 7.87 -12.37 -4.81
C TRP A 166 6.83 -11.28 -5.09
N VAL A 167 6.29 -10.62 -4.05
CA VAL A 167 5.30 -9.53 -4.19
C VAL A 167 5.91 -8.30 -4.85
N MET A 168 7.19 -8.03 -4.57
CA MET A 168 7.93 -6.87 -5.08
C MET A 168 8.67 -7.18 -6.39
N GLU A 169 8.83 -8.47 -6.70
CA GLU A 169 9.58 -8.94 -7.84
C GLU A 169 8.76 -8.83 -9.14
N GLY A 170 9.25 -8.01 -10.08
CA GLY A 170 8.56 -7.74 -11.35
C GLY A 170 8.75 -8.82 -12.41
N THR A 171 9.71 -9.72 -12.21
CA THR A 171 10.20 -10.71 -13.18
C THR A 171 9.85 -12.14 -12.83
N SER A 172 9.02 -12.38 -11.80
CA SER A 172 8.63 -13.74 -11.46
C SER A 172 8.00 -14.45 -12.67
N LEU A 173 8.33 -15.73 -12.84
CA LEU A 173 7.86 -16.57 -13.95
C LEU A 173 6.34 -16.86 -13.89
N LEU A 174 5.59 -16.15 -13.04
CA LEU A 174 4.16 -16.29 -12.92
C LEU A 174 3.43 -15.57 -14.07
N PRO A 175 2.44 -16.23 -14.71
CA PRO A 175 1.39 -15.56 -15.46
C PRO A 175 0.70 -14.49 -14.60
N GLY A 176 0.27 -13.39 -15.23
CA GLY A 176 -0.30 -12.26 -14.49
C GLY A 176 -1.56 -12.60 -13.68
N TRP A 177 -2.35 -13.59 -14.13
CA TRP A 177 -3.54 -14.03 -13.40
C TRP A 177 -3.19 -14.82 -12.13
N GLN A 178 -2.16 -15.68 -12.18
CA GLN A 178 -1.67 -16.42 -11.00
C GLN A 178 -1.12 -15.46 -9.95
N PHE A 179 -0.41 -14.41 -10.39
CA PHE A 179 0.04 -13.37 -9.49
C PHE A 179 -1.14 -12.66 -8.81
N ILE A 180 -2.20 -12.32 -9.55
CA ILE A 180 -3.41 -11.71 -8.99
C ILE A 180 -4.05 -12.63 -7.94
N ASP A 181 -4.21 -13.91 -8.25
CA ASP A 181 -4.85 -14.86 -7.34
C ASP A 181 -3.99 -15.14 -6.10
N ALA A 182 -2.67 -15.21 -6.25
CA ALA A 182 -1.74 -15.30 -5.12
C ALA A 182 -1.84 -14.08 -4.20
N VAL A 183 -1.96 -12.86 -4.75
CA VAL A 183 -2.16 -11.65 -3.95
C VAL A 183 -3.52 -11.65 -3.25
N LYS A 184 -4.59 -12.11 -3.92
CA LYS A 184 -5.91 -12.26 -3.30
C LYS A 184 -5.87 -13.29 -2.17
N LEU A 185 -5.22 -14.42 -2.37
CA LEU A 185 -5.05 -15.46 -1.35
C LEU A 185 -4.32 -14.89 -0.13
N ARG A 186 -3.24 -14.14 -0.35
CA ARG A 186 -2.43 -13.51 0.70
C ARG A 186 -3.24 -12.64 1.66
N VAL A 187 -4.20 -11.86 1.14
CA VAL A 187 -5.07 -10.97 1.95
C VAL A 187 -6.45 -11.59 2.23
N THR A 188 -6.58 -12.90 2.03
CA THR A 188 -7.84 -13.64 2.22
C THR A 188 -9.02 -13.01 1.46
N ALA A 189 -8.74 -12.42 0.29
CA ALA A 189 -9.69 -11.75 -0.60
C ALA A 189 -10.23 -12.61 -1.73
N LEU A 190 -9.99 -13.92 -1.67
CA LEU A 190 -10.75 -14.85 -2.47
C LEU A 190 -12.22 -14.85 -2.04
N PRO A 191 -13.16 -15.00 -2.98
CA PRO A 191 -14.58 -15.09 -2.67
C PRO A 191 -14.83 -16.43 -1.95
N CYS A 192 -14.76 -16.42 -0.63
CA CYS A 192 -15.15 -17.53 0.23
C CYS A 192 -16.41 -17.17 1.03
N LEU A 193 -17.08 -18.19 1.57
CA LEU A 193 -18.27 -18.02 2.40
C LEU A 193 -18.02 -17.06 3.56
N THR A 194 -16.94 -17.27 4.31
CA THR A 194 -16.56 -16.41 5.44
C THR A 194 -16.41 -14.95 5.04
N ARG A 195 -15.98 -14.64 3.81
CA ARG A 195 -15.87 -13.27 3.30
C ARG A 195 -17.24 -12.74 2.83
N SER A 196 -18.01 -13.56 2.14
CA SER A 196 -19.32 -13.21 1.58
C SER A 196 -20.39 -12.98 2.64
N CYS A 197 -20.27 -13.66 3.79
CA CYS A 197 -21.16 -13.51 4.94
C CYS A 197 -20.73 -12.40 5.92
N ARG A 198 -19.67 -11.65 5.63
CA ARG A 198 -19.25 -10.53 6.51
C ARG A 198 -20.35 -9.48 6.61
N GLY A 199 -20.76 -9.18 7.84
CA GLY A 199 -21.81 -8.19 8.11
C GLY A 199 -23.22 -8.66 7.77
N ARG A 200 -23.43 -9.97 7.55
CA ARG A 200 -24.76 -10.57 7.39
C ARG A 200 -25.02 -11.54 8.54
N GLU A 201 -26.14 -11.36 9.22
CA GLU A 201 -26.67 -12.30 10.21
C GLU A 201 -27.57 -13.32 9.48
N ALA A 202 -26.99 -14.34 8.82
CA ALA A 202 -27.80 -15.46 8.32
C ALA A 202 -26.97 -16.72 8.07
N GLU A 203 -27.54 -17.82 8.60
CA GLU A 203 -27.28 -19.25 8.48
C GLU A 203 -26.13 -19.70 7.56
N THR A 204 -25.11 -20.27 8.19
CA THR A 204 -24.09 -21.15 7.60
C THR A 204 -24.73 -22.43 7.04
N SER A 205 -25.51 -22.33 5.95
CA SER A 205 -25.92 -23.47 5.13
C SER A 205 -25.08 -23.52 3.85
N ALA A 206 -24.56 -24.70 3.53
CA ALA A 206 -23.73 -24.99 2.36
C ALA A 206 -24.43 -24.68 1.01
N GLU A 207 -25.76 -24.55 0.99
CA GLU A 207 -26.55 -24.33 -0.22
C GLU A 207 -26.42 -22.90 -0.77
N ALA A 208 -26.23 -21.90 0.09
CA ALA A 208 -25.94 -20.52 -0.33
C ALA A 208 -24.57 -20.39 -1.02
N ALA A 209 -23.63 -21.30 -0.72
CA ALA A 209 -22.31 -21.36 -1.33
C ALA A 209 -22.38 -21.70 -2.82
N VAL A 210 -23.23 -22.67 -3.16
CA VAL A 210 -23.42 -23.15 -4.54
C VAL A 210 -24.11 -22.10 -5.40
N ALA A 211 -25.05 -21.34 -4.85
CA ALA A 211 -25.73 -20.25 -5.55
C ALA A 211 -24.79 -19.06 -5.87
N LEU A 212 -23.89 -18.68 -4.95
CA LEU A 212 -22.92 -17.62 -5.18
C LEU A 212 -21.80 -18.03 -6.15
N LEU A 213 -21.39 -19.30 -6.13
CA LEU A 213 -20.44 -19.86 -7.10
C LEU A 213 -21.02 -19.88 -8.53
N ARG A 214 -22.33 -20.08 -8.69
CA ARG A 214 -23.03 -20.00 -9.99
C ARG A 214 -23.12 -18.58 -10.56
N HIS A 215 -23.12 -17.55 -9.71
CA HIS A 215 -23.26 -16.15 -10.15
C HIS A 215 -21.93 -15.51 -10.59
N TYR A 216 -20.78 -16.15 -10.29
CA TYR A 216 -19.44 -15.72 -10.71
C TYR A 216 -18.69 -16.79 -11.53
N PRO A 217 -19.17 -17.15 -12.74
CA PRO A 217 -18.59 -18.23 -13.56
C PRO A 217 -17.14 -17.98 -14.01
N ILE A 218 -16.64 -16.75 -13.88
CA ILE A 218 -15.26 -16.37 -14.28
C ILE A 218 -14.20 -16.99 -13.35
N TYR A 219 -14.55 -17.33 -12.09
CA TYR A 219 -13.59 -17.89 -11.13
C TYR A 219 -13.48 -19.41 -11.15
N PHE A 220 -14.52 -20.12 -11.60
CA PHE A 220 -14.50 -21.59 -11.65
C PHE A 220 -13.61 -22.12 -12.79
N ARG A 221 -13.51 -21.36 -13.89
CA ARG A 221 -12.70 -21.75 -15.06
C ARG A 221 -11.19 -21.67 -14.84
N SER A 222 -10.68 -21.00 -13.79
CA SER A 222 -9.25 -20.98 -13.48
C SER A 222 -8.81 -22.04 -12.47
N VAL A 223 -9.75 -22.68 -11.77
CA VAL A 223 -9.46 -23.71 -10.74
C VAL A 223 -9.69 -25.13 -11.28
N ILE A 224 -10.53 -25.31 -12.30
CA ILE A 224 -10.85 -26.66 -12.85
C ILE A 224 -10.80 -26.68 -14.38
N GLY A 225 -9.62 -26.52 -14.98
CA GLY A 225 -9.51 -26.67 -16.43
C GLY A 225 -8.11 -26.69 -17.01
N HIS A 226 -7.46 -27.86 -16.98
CA HIS A 226 -6.68 -28.44 -18.09
C HIS A 226 -6.66 -29.97 -17.91
N THR A 227 -7.81 -30.59 -18.14
CA THR A 227 -7.91 -31.98 -18.60
C THR A 227 -8.94 -31.97 -19.73
N GLY A 228 -8.45 -32.26 -20.93
CA GLY A 228 -9.14 -32.09 -22.21
C GLY A 228 -8.11 -31.78 -23.28
#